data_AF-A0A167SGX3-F1
#
_entry.id   AF-A0A167SGX3-F1
#
_cell.length_a   1.000
_cell.length_b   1.000
_cell.length_c   1.000
_cell.angle_alpha   90.00
_cell.angle_beta   90.00
_cell.angle_gamma   90.00
#
_symmetry.space_group_name_H-M   'P 1'
#
loop_
_entity.id
_entity.type
_entity.pdbx_description
1 polymer ?
#
loop_
_entity_poly.entity_id
_entity_poly.type
_entity_poly.pdbx_seq_one_letter_code
_entity_poly.pdbx_strand_id
1 'polypeptide(L)'
;MKIPASYRGRNLKEYALPPSSEIALLDAGGRACSVRCKYTLSVGVEKTPRFILSKRKKWFPVDVKYDPQNLPPRPLMPLHIPFSETPQTMMPAWRVIIAPMQTRYKSGIEPVQCQLYIPSTPIFGTSSPIAFHVKLIGPVPSLRSLCAPGTATATPRPLVRVRILRHIHINSHGNNIRRVIAIGEGKLCALPPKEDEDTLLWDGIMKCNQDAKVGGFTVDDMLDIRDFMVINVYPPSSQSSPLVELEHMHPIRLVNDRWRLH
;
A
#
# COMPACT_ATOMS: atom_id res chain seq x y z
N MET A 1 3.20 31.75 -6.30
CA MET A 1 4.49 31.12 -6.64
C MET A 1 4.23 29.65 -6.96
N LYS A 2 4.70 29.14 -8.10
CA LYS A 2 4.44 27.75 -8.53
C LYS A 2 5.73 26.95 -8.35
N ILE A 3 5.69 25.91 -7.53
CA ILE A 3 6.77 24.92 -7.43
C ILE A 3 6.77 24.11 -8.73
N PRO A 4 7.93 23.81 -9.35
CA PRO A 4 7.99 22.94 -10.52
C PRO A 4 7.27 21.60 -10.28
N ALA A 5 6.72 20.97 -11.31
CA ALA A 5 6.09 19.65 -11.13
C ALA A 5 7.13 18.51 -11.09
N SER A 6 8.31 18.74 -11.67
CA SER A 6 9.34 17.76 -11.91
C SER A 6 10.74 18.33 -11.70
N TYR A 7 11.72 17.44 -11.64
CA TYR A 7 13.14 17.75 -11.64
C TYR A 7 13.90 16.77 -12.54
N ARG A 8 15.08 17.18 -12.99
CA ARG A 8 15.99 16.31 -13.73
C ARG A 8 16.93 15.60 -12.74
N GLY A 9 16.89 14.28 -12.74
CA GLY A 9 17.68 13.42 -11.89
C GLY A 9 19.16 13.34 -12.27
N ARG A 10 19.96 12.71 -11.42
CA ARG A 10 21.40 12.43 -11.67
C ARG A 10 21.62 11.58 -12.92
N ASN A 11 20.68 10.69 -13.22
CA ASN A 11 20.69 9.87 -14.42
C ASN A 11 20.10 10.60 -15.65
N LEU A 12 19.93 11.92 -15.57
CA LEU A 12 19.43 12.81 -16.61
C LEU A 12 17.96 12.61 -17.01
N LYS A 13 17.22 11.70 -16.35
CA LYS A 13 15.78 11.50 -16.57
C LYS A 13 14.96 12.52 -15.79
N GLU A 14 13.73 12.74 -16.24
CA GLU A 14 12.77 13.60 -15.56
C GLU A 14 11.94 12.80 -14.55
N TYR A 15 11.80 13.33 -13.34
CA TYR A 15 11.06 12.73 -12.23
C TYR A 15 10.07 13.74 -11.66
N ALA A 16 8.91 13.29 -11.21
CA ALA A 16 8.00 14.11 -10.42
C ALA A 16 8.69 14.52 -9.11
N LEU A 17 8.39 15.72 -8.60
CA LEU A 17 8.90 16.12 -7.29
C LEU A 17 8.35 15.20 -6.19
N PRO A 18 9.22 14.56 -5.37
CA PRO A 18 8.77 13.76 -4.23
C PRO A 18 8.15 14.64 -3.12
N PRO A 19 7.23 14.11 -2.30
CA PRO A 19 6.70 14.82 -1.15
C PRO A 19 7.78 15.12 -0.11
N SER A 20 7.67 16.28 0.56
CA SER A 20 8.45 16.57 1.77
C SER A 20 8.13 15.53 2.83
N SER A 21 9.16 14.78 3.23
CA SER A 21 8.99 13.58 4.04
C SER A 21 10.23 13.31 4.88
N GLU A 22 10.01 12.61 5.99
CA GLU A 22 11.06 12.06 6.83
C GLU A 22 10.65 10.66 7.25
N ILE A 23 11.48 9.68 6.88
CA ILE A 23 11.24 8.26 7.09
C ILE A 23 12.43 7.73 7.88
N ALA A 24 12.18 7.32 9.12
CA ALA A 24 13.17 6.64 9.95
C ALA A 24 13.11 5.13 9.70
N LEU A 25 14.26 4.50 9.57
CA LEU A 25 14.44 3.09 9.21
C LEU A 25 15.59 2.50 10.04
N LEU A 26 15.61 1.19 10.17
CA LEU A 26 16.77 0.46 10.69
C LEU A 26 17.42 -0.32 9.54
N ASP A 27 18.74 -0.27 9.41
CA ASP A 27 19.48 -1.08 8.44
C ASP A 27 19.61 -2.55 8.88
N ALA A 28 20.29 -3.39 8.09
CA ALA A 28 20.37 -4.84 8.35
C ALA A 28 21.11 -5.18 9.66
N GLY A 29 21.99 -4.29 10.12
CA GLY A 29 22.66 -4.39 11.41
C GLY A 29 21.91 -3.70 12.55
N GLY A 30 20.66 -3.27 12.34
CA GLY A 30 19.87 -2.56 13.35
C GLY A 30 20.29 -1.11 13.57
N ARG A 31 21.13 -0.54 12.72
CA ARG A 31 21.55 0.87 12.83
C ARG A 31 20.47 1.79 12.30
N ALA A 32 20.21 2.88 13.01
CA ALA A 32 19.25 3.88 12.58
C ALA A 32 19.70 4.60 11.30
N CYS A 33 18.80 4.70 10.34
CA CYS A 33 18.94 5.42 9.09
C CYS A 33 17.70 6.30 8.91
N SER A 34 17.82 7.45 8.26
CA SER A 34 16.66 8.23 7.87
C SER A 34 16.77 8.75 6.45
N VAL A 35 15.64 8.77 5.77
CA VAL A 35 15.48 9.39 4.45
C VAL A 35 14.68 10.66 4.65
N ARG A 36 15.20 11.77 4.14
CA ARG A 36 14.60 13.09 4.33
C ARG A 36 14.55 13.83 3.00
N CYS A 37 13.35 14.18 2.57
CA CYS A 37 13.12 15.04 1.42
C CYS A 37 12.70 16.43 1.91
N LYS A 38 13.49 17.46 1.57
CA LYS A 38 13.27 18.85 1.97
C LYS A 38 13.45 19.78 0.78
N TYR A 39 12.66 20.84 0.75
CA TYR A 39 12.77 21.91 -0.24
C TYR A 39 12.97 23.24 0.45
N THR A 40 13.85 24.06 -0.10
CA THR A 40 14.11 25.41 0.41
C THR A 40 13.98 26.40 -0.74
N LEU A 41 13.18 27.43 -0.54
CA LEU A 41 13.03 28.57 -1.43
C LEU A 41 13.98 29.68 -0.99
N SER A 42 14.83 30.18 -1.88
CA SER A 42 15.67 31.35 -1.59
C SER A 42 15.03 32.63 -2.13
N VAL A 43 14.65 33.55 -1.25
CA VAL A 43 14.07 34.86 -1.60
C VAL A 43 15.15 35.94 -1.60
N GLY A 44 15.35 36.60 -2.73
CA GLY A 44 16.34 37.67 -2.88
C GLY A 44 15.69 39.04 -2.72
N VAL A 45 16.17 39.83 -1.78
CA VAL A 45 15.79 41.24 -1.61
C VAL A 45 16.92 42.10 -2.13
N GLU A 46 16.65 42.89 -3.17
CA GLU A 46 17.54 43.92 -3.68
C GLU A 46 17.00 45.29 -3.26
N LYS A 47 17.81 46.07 -2.55
CA LYS A 47 17.46 47.47 -2.29
C LYS A 47 17.78 48.28 -3.54
N THR A 48 16.78 48.93 -4.12
CA THR A 48 16.99 49.91 -5.20
C THR A 48 17.82 51.06 -4.64
N PRO A 49 19.05 51.28 -5.13
CA PRO A 49 19.91 52.30 -4.57
C PRO A 49 19.42 53.70 -4.99
N ARG A 50 19.39 54.66 -4.07
CA ARG A 50 19.10 56.07 -4.39
C ARG A 50 20.29 56.80 -5.03
N PHE A 51 21.49 56.23 -4.94
CA PHE A 51 22.74 56.73 -5.53
C PHE A 51 23.62 55.57 -6.01
N ILE A 52 24.49 55.81 -7.00
CA ILE A 52 25.18 54.81 -7.84
C ILE A 52 26.04 53.76 -7.07
N LEU A 53 26.33 53.94 -5.78
CA LEU A 53 27.19 53.02 -5.04
C LEU A 53 26.42 51.98 -4.21
N SER A 54 26.48 50.73 -4.67
CA SER A 54 26.19 49.47 -3.99
C SER A 54 24.73 48.99 -3.94
N LYS A 55 24.38 48.14 -4.92
CA LYS A 55 23.28 47.17 -4.82
C LYS A 55 23.63 46.07 -3.82
N ARG A 56 23.05 46.12 -2.61
CA ARG A 56 23.11 44.99 -1.67
C ARG A 56 21.96 44.04 -1.93
N LYS A 57 22.28 42.85 -2.44
CA LYS A 57 21.36 41.73 -2.58
C LYS A 57 21.47 40.84 -1.34
N LYS A 58 20.37 40.63 -0.62
CA LYS A 58 20.31 39.72 0.53
C LYS A 58 19.38 38.56 0.20
N TRP A 59 19.84 37.33 0.41
CA TRP A 59 19.04 36.13 0.21
C TRP A 59 18.55 35.60 1.56
N PHE A 60 17.30 35.17 1.59
CA PHE A 60 16.66 34.57 2.76
C PHE A 60 16.11 33.20 2.37
N PRO A 61 16.64 32.10 2.94
CA PRO A 61 16.07 30.78 2.74
C PRO A 61 14.75 30.64 3.52
N VAL A 62 13.76 30.01 2.89
CA VAL A 62 12.46 29.69 3.47
C VAL A 62 12.20 28.21 3.20
N ASP A 63 12.01 27.43 4.27
CA ASP A 63 11.67 26.02 4.12
C ASP A 63 10.26 25.86 3.57
N VAL A 64 10.11 24.99 2.57
CA VAL A 64 8.86 24.75 1.87
C VAL A 64 8.43 23.31 2.14
N LYS A 65 7.27 23.15 2.78
CA LYS A 65 6.62 21.85 2.92
C LYS A 65 5.83 21.54 1.65
N TYR A 66 6.45 20.80 0.74
CA TYR A 66 5.81 20.33 -0.48
C TYR A 66 4.99 19.06 -0.20
N ASP A 67 3.70 19.09 -0.48
CA ASP A 67 2.75 18.01 -0.25
C ASP A 67 1.87 17.88 -1.51
N PRO A 68 2.22 16.98 -2.46
CA PRO A 68 1.51 16.86 -3.72
C PRO A 68 0.07 16.42 -3.46
N GLN A 69 -0.87 17.33 -3.75
CA GLN A 69 -2.30 17.04 -3.64
C GLN A 69 -2.74 16.22 -4.84
N ASN A 70 -2.62 14.90 -4.72
CA ASN A 70 -3.29 13.96 -5.61
C ASN A 70 -4.53 13.48 -4.88
N LEU A 71 -5.69 14.07 -5.17
CA LEU A 71 -6.94 13.54 -4.63
C LEU A 71 -7.16 12.14 -5.25
N PRO A 72 -7.51 11.13 -4.44
CA PRO A 72 -7.97 9.88 -5.02
C PRO A 72 -9.21 10.19 -5.88
N PRO A 73 -9.46 9.42 -6.95
CA PRO A 73 -10.75 9.49 -7.63
C PRO A 73 -11.84 9.40 -6.57
N ARG A 74 -12.80 10.35 -6.58
CA ARG A 74 -13.85 10.40 -5.55
C ARG A 74 -14.48 9.00 -5.47
N PRO A 75 -14.47 8.33 -4.30
CA PRO A 75 -15.05 7.00 -4.21
C PRO A 75 -16.53 7.14 -4.55
N LEU A 76 -16.95 6.54 -5.66
CA LEU A 76 -18.36 6.45 -6.05
C LEU A 76 -19.12 5.47 -5.17
N MET A 77 -18.44 4.82 -4.21
CA MET A 77 -18.94 3.65 -3.54
C MET A 77 -19.25 3.93 -2.06
N PRO A 78 -20.44 3.58 -1.58
CA PRO A 78 -20.73 3.53 -0.17
C PRO A 78 -19.91 2.42 0.50
N LEU A 79 -18.98 2.81 1.38
CA LEU A 79 -18.19 1.89 2.22
C LEU A 79 -19.02 1.09 3.24
N HIS A 80 -20.35 1.27 3.25
CA HIS A 80 -21.27 0.73 4.26
C HIS A 80 -22.13 -0.43 3.76
N ILE A 81 -22.06 -0.80 2.48
CA ILE A 81 -22.82 -1.93 1.93
C ILE A 81 -21.93 -3.19 1.94
N PRO A 82 -22.36 -4.30 2.56
CA PRO A 82 -21.69 -5.60 2.47
C PRO A 82 -21.52 -6.07 1.02
N PHE A 83 -20.50 -6.88 0.72
CA PHE A 83 -20.32 -7.36 -0.66
C PHE A 83 -21.49 -8.20 -1.15
N SER A 84 -22.02 -9.03 -0.26
CA SER A 84 -23.15 -9.92 -0.54
C SER A 84 -24.41 -9.16 -0.93
N GLU A 85 -24.50 -7.88 -0.55
CA GLU A 85 -25.62 -6.98 -0.84
C GLU A 85 -25.29 -6.00 -1.96
N THR A 86 -24.08 -6.07 -2.54
CA THR A 86 -23.67 -5.19 -3.64
C THR A 86 -24.49 -5.51 -4.89
N PRO A 87 -25.29 -4.56 -5.41
CA PRO A 87 -26.07 -4.78 -6.62
C PRO A 87 -25.18 -5.09 -7.82
N GLN A 88 -25.65 -5.91 -8.76
CA GLN A 88 -24.89 -6.26 -9.97
C GLN A 88 -24.45 -5.03 -10.78
N THR A 89 -25.24 -3.95 -10.73
CA THR A 89 -24.93 -2.66 -11.36
C THR A 89 -23.70 -1.97 -10.77
N MET A 90 -23.30 -2.31 -9.53
CA MET A 90 -22.13 -1.77 -8.83
C MET A 90 -20.89 -2.65 -8.98
N MET A 91 -20.99 -3.84 -9.57
CA MET A 91 -19.84 -4.73 -9.81
C MET A 91 -18.69 -4.08 -10.61
N PRO A 92 -18.93 -3.19 -11.60
CA PRO A 92 -17.86 -2.46 -12.28
C PRO A 92 -17.06 -1.52 -11.36
N ALA A 93 -17.58 -1.16 -10.19
CA ALA A 93 -16.85 -0.39 -9.18
C ALA A 93 -15.78 -1.22 -8.46
N TRP A 94 -15.79 -2.54 -8.65
CA TRP A 94 -14.83 -3.48 -8.09
C TRP A 94 -13.84 -3.97 -9.14
N ARG A 95 -12.58 -4.10 -8.73
CA ARG A 95 -11.54 -4.85 -9.42
C ARG A 95 -11.33 -6.16 -8.67
N VAL A 96 -11.28 -7.25 -9.43
CA VAL A 96 -11.00 -8.58 -8.90
C VAL A 96 -9.54 -8.92 -9.18
N ILE A 97 -8.84 -9.33 -8.13
CA ILE A 97 -7.49 -9.88 -8.20
C ILE A 97 -7.61 -11.38 -7.94
N ILE A 98 -7.21 -12.19 -8.90
CA ILE A 98 -7.33 -13.65 -8.83
C ILE A 98 -5.95 -14.24 -8.57
N ALA A 99 -5.83 -15.04 -7.51
CA ALA A 99 -4.60 -15.71 -7.10
C ALA A 99 -4.91 -17.17 -6.70
N PRO A 100 -4.46 -18.18 -7.46
CA PRO A 100 -4.72 -19.57 -7.13
C PRO A 100 -3.80 -20.08 -6.02
N MET A 101 -4.39 -20.60 -4.94
CA MET A 101 -3.70 -21.34 -3.88
C MET A 101 -3.40 -22.76 -4.37
N GLN A 102 -2.12 -23.06 -4.53
CA GLN A 102 -1.67 -24.31 -5.12
C GLN A 102 -1.78 -25.48 -4.15
N THR A 103 -1.83 -26.69 -4.71
CA THR A 103 -1.79 -27.94 -3.95
C THR A 103 -0.38 -28.50 -3.89
N ARG A 104 -0.10 -29.30 -2.87
CA ARG A 104 1.11 -30.13 -2.83
C ARG A 104 0.99 -31.29 -3.82
N TYR A 105 2.14 -31.78 -4.27
CA TYR A 105 2.20 -32.94 -5.15
C TYR A 105 1.47 -34.15 -4.54
N LYS A 106 0.59 -34.80 -5.33
CA LYS A 106 -0.20 -35.97 -4.93
C LYS A 106 -1.09 -35.76 -3.68
N SER A 107 -1.56 -34.55 -3.44
CA SER A 107 -2.43 -34.24 -2.28
C SER A 107 -3.84 -34.83 -2.35
N GLY A 108 -4.30 -35.23 -3.55
CA GLY A 108 -5.65 -35.77 -3.77
C GLY A 108 -6.77 -34.71 -3.72
N ILE A 109 -6.42 -33.42 -3.70
CA ILE A 109 -7.38 -32.31 -3.74
C ILE A 109 -7.01 -31.31 -4.85
N GLU A 110 -7.94 -30.41 -5.16
CA GLU A 110 -7.77 -29.39 -6.20
C GLU A 110 -7.36 -28.03 -5.62
N PRO A 111 -6.70 -27.16 -6.42
CA PRO A 111 -6.39 -25.79 -6.02
C PRO A 111 -7.62 -24.98 -5.59
N VAL A 112 -7.42 -24.04 -4.67
CA VAL A 112 -8.45 -23.08 -4.24
C VAL A 112 -8.16 -21.74 -4.91
N GLN A 113 -9.13 -21.19 -5.63
CA GLN A 113 -9.01 -19.86 -6.22
C GLN A 113 -9.31 -18.79 -5.16
N CYS A 114 -8.33 -17.95 -4.86
CA CYS A 114 -8.53 -16.76 -4.04
C CYS A 114 -8.84 -15.56 -4.93
N GLN A 115 -9.91 -14.83 -4.61
CA GLN A 115 -10.31 -13.61 -5.27
C GLN A 115 -10.36 -12.48 -4.23
N LEU A 116 -9.56 -11.44 -4.45
CA LEU A 116 -9.57 -10.21 -3.68
C LEU A 116 -10.26 -9.11 -4.49
N TYR A 117 -11.38 -8.62 -3.98
CA TYR A 117 -12.13 -7.50 -4.54
C TYR A 117 -11.69 -6.22 -3.84
N ILE A 118 -11.21 -5.25 -4.64
CA ILE A 118 -10.86 -3.91 -4.18
C ILE A 118 -11.54 -2.87 -5.08
N PRO A 119 -11.66 -1.60 -4.67
CA PRO A 119 -12.17 -0.57 -5.54
C PRO A 119 -11.41 -0.53 -6.89
N SER A 120 -12.14 -0.30 -7.97
CA SER A 120 -11.65 -0.49 -9.34
C SER A 120 -10.43 0.36 -9.69
N THR A 121 -10.33 1.54 -9.06
CA THR A 121 -9.16 2.41 -9.11
C THR A 121 -8.24 2.10 -7.93
N PRO A 122 -7.03 1.55 -8.15
CA PRO A 122 -6.11 1.17 -7.07
C PRO A 122 -5.34 2.40 -6.53
N ILE A 123 -6.04 3.51 -6.34
CA ILE A 123 -5.51 4.77 -5.81
C ILE A 123 -6.30 5.10 -4.55
N PHE A 124 -5.65 5.02 -3.38
CA PHE A 124 -6.31 5.15 -2.09
C PHE A 124 -5.74 6.29 -1.27
N GLY A 125 -6.60 6.93 -0.49
CA GLY A 125 -6.17 7.88 0.51
C GLY A 125 -5.42 7.23 1.67
N THR A 126 -4.38 7.88 2.18
CA THR A 126 -3.67 7.41 3.40
C THR A 126 -4.52 7.51 4.67
N SER A 127 -5.53 8.39 4.71
CA SER A 127 -6.40 8.58 5.88
C SER A 127 -7.77 7.91 5.74
N SER A 128 -8.29 7.79 4.53
CA SER A 128 -9.56 7.12 4.27
C SER A 128 -9.48 5.59 4.44
N PRO A 129 -10.51 4.95 5.01
CA PRO A 129 -10.61 3.50 5.00
C PRO A 129 -10.79 2.95 3.58
N ILE A 130 -10.26 1.76 3.35
CA ILE A 130 -10.36 1.01 2.10
C ILE A 130 -11.20 -0.24 2.39
N ALA A 131 -12.38 -0.34 1.78
CA ALA A 131 -13.16 -1.57 1.80
C ALA A 131 -12.56 -2.59 0.83
N PHE A 132 -12.62 -3.86 1.18
CA PHE A 132 -12.21 -4.97 0.33
C PHE A 132 -13.01 -6.22 0.69
N HIS A 133 -13.08 -7.17 -0.24
CA HIS A 133 -13.75 -8.46 -0.01
C HIS A 133 -12.88 -9.60 -0.46
N VAL A 134 -12.96 -10.73 0.23
CA VAL A 134 -12.23 -11.94 -0.12
C VAL A 134 -13.22 -13.05 -0.38
N LYS A 135 -13.02 -13.75 -1.50
CA LYS A 135 -13.75 -14.95 -1.86
C LYS A 135 -12.75 -16.08 -2.14
N LEU A 136 -12.87 -17.18 -1.42
CA LEU A 136 -12.20 -18.43 -1.75
C LEU A 136 -13.19 -19.32 -2.48
N ILE A 137 -12.78 -19.92 -3.60
CA ILE A 137 -13.62 -20.76 -4.46
C ILE A 137 -12.88 -22.06 -4.72
N GLY A 138 -13.54 -23.20 -4.52
CA GLY A 138 -12.98 -24.49 -4.89
C GLY A 138 -13.81 -25.64 -4.33
N PRO A 139 -13.47 -26.88 -4.71
CA PRO A 139 -14.23 -28.05 -4.26
C PRO A 139 -14.30 -28.15 -2.74
N VAL A 140 -15.44 -28.64 -2.23
CA VAL A 140 -15.67 -28.86 -0.78
C VAL A 140 -14.50 -29.56 -0.08
N PRO A 141 -13.85 -30.61 -0.63
CA PRO A 141 -12.70 -31.24 0.03
C PRO A 141 -11.52 -30.28 0.24
N SER A 142 -11.24 -29.42 -0.74
CA SER A 142 -10.16 -28.43 -0.66
C SER A 142 -10.49 -27.34 0.37
N LEU A 143 -11.71 -26.81 0.36
CA LEU A 143 -12.14 -25.79 1.33
C LEU A 143 -12.22 -26.36 2.76
N ARG A 144 -12.70 -27.58 2.92
CA ARG A 144 -12.71 -28.27 4.22
C ARG A 144 -11.30 -28.44 4.79
N SER A 145 -10.31 -28.69 3.93
CA SER A 145 -8.91 -28.79 4.35
C SER A 145 -8.33 -27.47 4.89
N LEU A 146 -8.90 -26.32 4.51
CA LEU A 146 -8.54 -25.00 5.04
C LEU A 146 -9.19 -24.72 6.40
N CYS A 147 -10.40 -25.23 6.62
CA CYS A 147 -11.15 -25.03 7.86
C CYS A 147 -10.85 -26.09 8.93
N ALA A 148 -10.08 -27.12 8.61
CA ALA A 148 -9.72 -28.17 9.56
C ALA A 148 -8.93 -27.57 10.75
N PRO A 149 -9.27 -27.94 12.00
CA PRO A 149 -8.52 -27.46 13.15
C PRO A 149 -7.05 -27.88 13.03
N GLY A 150 -6.15 -26.90 13.01
CA GLY A 150 -4.72 -27.15 13.03
C GLY A 150 -4.32 -27.90 14.30
N THR A 151 -3.31 -28.75 14.23
CA THR A 151 -2.71 -29.38 15.41
C THR A 151 -2.27 -28.29 16.38
N ALA A 152 -2.70 -28.37 17.65
CA ALA A 152 -2.74 -27.33 18.67
C ALA A 152 -1.40 -26.68 19.11
N THR A 153 -0.31 -26.89 18.36
CA THR A 153 1.05 -26.40 18.71
C THR A 153 1.45 -25.10 18.02
N ALA A 154 0.66 -24.60 17.07
CA ALA A 154 0.94 -23.35 16.36
C ALA A 154 0.14 -22.17 16.94
N THR A 155 0.77 -21.01 17.07
CA THR A 155 0.10 -19.73 17.35
C THR A 155 -1.10 -19.56 16.41
N PRO A 156 -2.29 -19.12 16.89
CA PRO A 156 -3.47 -18.95 16.04
C PRO A 156 -3.16 -17.96 14.92
N ARG A 157 -3.02 -18.46 13.68
CA ARG A 157 -2.91 -17.63 12.49
C ARG A 157 -4.30 -17.53 11.85
N PRO A 158 -4.72 -16.35 11.37
CA PRO A 158 -5.98 -16.25 10.65
C PRO A 158 -5.88 -17.00 9.32
N LEU A 159 -6.98 -17.62 8.87
CA LEU A 159 -7.05 -18.29 7.57
C LEU A 159 -6.75 -17.31 6.43
N VAL A 160 -7.33 -16.11 6.48
CA VAL A 160 -7.12 -15.03 5.51
C VAL A 160 -6.55 -13.81 6.21
N ARG A 161 -5.52 -13.20 5.62
CA ARG A 161 -4.96 -11.94 6.07
C ARG A 161 -4.78 -10.99 4.90
N VAL A 162 -5.19 -9.74 5.06
CA VAL A 162 -4.97 -8.69 4.05
C VAL A 162 -4.23 -7.54 4.70
N ARG A 163 -3.17 -7.06 4.04
CA ARG A 163 -2.26 -6.01 4.55
C ARG A 163 -1.93 -5.00 3.47
N ILE A 164 -1.42 -3.84 3.89
CA ILE A 164 -0.62 -2.98 3.02
C ILE A 164 0.84 -3.12 3.42
N LEU A 165 1.68 -3.53 2.47
CA LEU A 165 3.12 -3.55 2.63
C LEU A 165 3.74 -2.42 1.82
N ARG A 166 4.68 -1.72 2.44
CA ARG A 166 5.52 -0.71 1.80
C ARG A 166 6.92 -1.26 1.60
N HIS A 167 7.32 -1.34 0.34
CA HIS A 167 8.65 -1.69 -0.08
C HIS A 167 9.47 -0.42 -0.24
N ILE A 168 10.58 -0.35 0.48
CA ILE A 168 11.52 0.77 0.48
C ILE A 168 12.85 0.23 0.00
N HIS A 169 13.30 0.73 -1.13
CA HIS A 169 14.63 0.43 -1.66
C HIS A 169 15.43 1.73 -1.70
N ILE A 170 16.54 1.75 -0.96
CA ILE A 170 17.49 2.87 -0.91
C ILE A 170 18.80 2.37 -1.50
N ASN A 171 19.37 3.16 -2.40
CA ASN A 171 20.67 2.96 -3.00
C ASN A 171 21.46 4.28 -2.93
N SER A 172 22.22 4.47 -1.86
CA SER A 172 22.95 5.72 -1.63
C SER A 172 24.33 5.49 -1.06
N HIS A 173 25.34 6.12 -1.64
CA HIS A 173 26.75 6.09 -1.19
C HIS A 173 27.28 4.67 -0.89
N GLY A 174 26.98 3.70 -1.77
CA GLY A 174 27.42 2.31 -1.62
C GLY A 174 26.58 1.48 -0.63
N ASN A 175 25.59 2.07 0.04
CA ASN A 175 24.65 1.36 0.90
C ASN A 175 23.38 1.01 0.11
N ASN A 176 23.05 -0.28 0.09
CA ASN A 176 21.80 -0.80 -0.44
C ASN A 176 20.93 -1.29 0.72
N ILE A 177 19.84 -0.59 0.98
CA ILE A 177 18.89 -0.93 2.04
C ILE A 177 17.58 -1.32 1.37
N ARG A 178 17.11 -2.54 1.67
CA ARG A 178 15.79 -3.03 1.27
C ARG A 178 14.97 -3.29 2.50
N ARG A 179 13.81 -2.65 2.61
CA ARG A 179 12.89 -2.80 3.74
C ARG A 179 11.48 -3.02 3.26
N VAL A 180 10.80 -3.89 3.99
CA VAL A 180 9.37 -4.13 3.83
C VAL A 180 8.76 -3.86 5.20
N ILE A 181 7.83 -2.91 5.25
CA ILE A 181 7.12 -2.54 6.47
C ILE A 181 5.62 -2.67 6.24
N ALA A 182 4.89 -3.16 7.25
CA ALA A 182 3.43 -3.15 7.22
C ALA A 182 2.93 -1.76 7.58
N ILE A 183 2.18 -1.15 6.66
CA ILE A 183 1.61 0.20 6.86
C ILE A 183 0.08 0.18 6.93
N GLY A 184 -0.53 -1.00 6.97
CA GLY A 184 -1.96 -1.20 7.14
C GLY A 184 -2.28 -2.68 7.36
N GLU A 185 -3.25 -2.95 8.21
CA GLU A 185 -3.77 -4.30 8.48
C GLU A 185 -5.29 -4.27 8.29
N GLY A 186 -5.81 -5.20 7.51
CA GLY A 186 -7.24 -5.36 7.28
C GLY A 186 -7.94 -6.01 8.47
N LYS A 187 -9.09 -5.48 8.86
CA LYS A 187 -10.04 -6.16 9.73
C LYS A 187 -10.99 -6.95 8.84
N LEU A 188 -11.07 -8.27 9.04
CA LEU A 188 -11.93 -9.15 8.26
C LEU A 188 -13.06 -9.70 9.13
N CYS A 189 -14.26 -9.77 8.56
CA CYS A 189 -15.42 -10.43 9.12
C CYS A 189 -15.82 -11.57 8.18
N ALA A 190 -15.77 -12.81 8.66
CA ALA A 190 -16.25 -13.95 7.89
C ALA A 190 -17.77 -13.84 7.72
N LEU A 191 -18.25 -14.07 6.51
CA LEU A 191 -19.68 -14.13 6.20
C LEU A 191 -20.18 -15.57 6.32
N PRO A 192 -21.45 -15.80 6.68
CA PRO A 192 -22.01 -17.13 6.73
C PRO A 192 -21.93 -17.78 5.34
N PRO A 193 -21.58 -19.08 5.26
CA PRO A 193 -21.63 -19.80 4.00
C PRO A 193 -23.09 -19.83 3.50
N LYS A 194 -23.27 -19.69 2.19
CA LYS A 194 -24.56 -19.92 1.55
C LYS A 194 -24.68 -21.42 1.25
N GLU A 195 -25.85 -21.99 1.44
CA GLU A 195 -26.09 -23.45 1.44
C GLU A 195 -25.64 -24.16 0.15
N ASP A 196 -25.54 -23.44 -0.97
CA ASP A 196 -25.16 -23.97 -2.30
C ASP A 196 -23.82 -23.46 -2.84
N GLU A 197 -23.00 -22.78 -2.04
CA GLU A 197 -21.74 -22.21 -2.55
C GLU A 197 -20.50 -23.02 -2.12
N ASP A 198 -19.75 -23.50 -3.11
CA ASP A 198 -18.34 -23.95 -3.04
C ASP A 198 -17.40 -22.76 -2.72
N THR A 199 -17.77 -21.94 -1.74
CA THR A 199 -17.13 -20.66 -1.47
C THR A 199 -17.08 -20.30 0.01
N LEU A 200 -16.02 -19.56 0.38
CA LEU A 200 -15.90 -18.90 1.67
C LEU A 200 -15.72 -17.39 1.43
N LEU A 201 -16.41 -16.58 2.21
CA LEU A 201 -16.54 -15.13 1.98
C LEU A 201 -16.12 -14.33 3.22
N TRP A 202 -15.44 -13.20 2.99
CA TRP A 202 -15.11 -12.22 4.01
C TRP A 202 -15.36 -10.80 3.51
N ASP A 203 -15.93 -9.99 4.38
CA ASP A 203 -15.93 -8.54 4.25
C ASP A 203 -14.79 -7.93 5.05
N GLY A 204 -14.15 -6.92 4.48
CA GLY A 204 -12.95 -6.33 5.04
C GLY A 204 -12.92 -4.82 4.97
N ILE A 205 -12.33 -4.21 6.00
CA ILE A 205 -11.97 -2.79 6.00
C ILE A 205 -10.53 -2.62 6.44
N MET A 206 -9.78 -1.80 5.72
CA MET A 206 -8.38 -1.53 5.99
C MET A 206 -8.15 -0.04 6.20
N LYS A 207 -7.28 0.29 7.15
CA LYS A 207 -6.81 1.67 7.36
C LYS A 207 -5.29 1.66 7.42
N CYS A 208 -4.68 2.68 6.85
CA CYS A 208 -3.25 2.85 6.99
C CYS A 208 -2.91 3.28 8.43
N ASN A 209 -1.74 2.88 8.92
CA ASN A 209 -1.23 3.26 10.23
C ASN A 209 -0.44 4.58 10.16
N GLN A 210 0.20 4.96 11.27
CA GLN A 210 0.94 6.22 11.38
C GLN A 210 2.21 6.28 10.51
N ASP A 211 2.69 5.13 10.00
CA ASP A 211 3.88 5.05 9.15
C ASP A 211 3.55 5.42 7.69
N ALA A 212 2.28 5.40 7.31
CA ALA A 212 1.79 5.82 5.98
C ALA A 212 1.61 7.35 5.86
N LYS A 213 2.60 8.14 6.28
CA LYS A 213 2.50 9.62 6.25
C LYS A 213 2.44 10.22 4.84
N VAL A 214 3.04 9.53 3.88
CA VAL A 214 3.11 9.91 2.46
C VAL A 214 2.88 8.67 1.60
N GLY A 215 2.46 8.86 0.35
CA GLY A 215 2.39 7.80 -0.64
C GLY A 215 3.77 7.31 -1.10
N GLY A 216 3.79 6.27 -1.93
CA GLY A 216 5.00 5.85 -2.64
C GLY A 216 5.51 6.91 -3.62
N PHE A 217 6.83 7.02 -3.72
CA PHE A 217 7.53 7.93 -4.64
C PHE A 217 8.95 7.43 -4.93
N THR A 218 9.54 7.96 -6.00
CA THR A 218 10.89 7.61 -6.44
C THR A 218 11.76 8.87 -6.48
N VAL A 219 13.02 8.73 -6.08
CA VAL A 219 14.06 9.77 -6.22
C VAL A 219 15.20 9.17 -7.00
N ASP A 220 15.29 9.52 -8.29
CA ASP A 220 16.27 8.99 -9.23
C ASP A 220 16.38 7.45 -9.20
N ASP A 221 17.61 6.96 -9.05
CA ASP A 221 18.01 5.60 -8.74
C ASP A 221 18.34 5.42 -7.25
N MET A 222 18.13 6.46 -6.43
CA MET A 222 18.55 6.52 -5.03
C MET A 222 17.51 5.98 -4.07
N LEU A 223 16.23 6.22 -4.34
CA LEU A 223 15.13 5.83 -3.47
C LEU A 223 13.94 5.40 -4.31
N ASP A 224 13.37 4.25 -3.99
CA ASP A 224 12.13 3.76 -4.55
C ASP A 224 11.21 3.29 -3.41
N ILE A 225 10.05 3.91 -3.29
CA ILE A 225 9.01 3.54 -2.32
C ILE A 225 7.77 3.11 -3.08
N ARG A 226 7.38 1.84 -2.91
CA ARG A 226 6.19 1.25 -3.53
C ARG A 226 5.28 0.61 -2.50
N ASP A 227 3.98 0.75 -2.70
CA ASP A 227 2.95 0.22 -1.82
C ASP A 227 2.22 -0.94 -2.51
N PHE A 228 1.93 -1.99 -1.74
CA PHE A 228 1.25 -3.19 -2.22
C PHE A 228 0.13 -3.57 -1.26
N MET A 229 -1.04 -3.89 -1.80
CA MET A 229 -2.04 -4.66 -1.06
C MET A 229 -1.68 -6.14 -1.16
N VAL A 230 -1.49 -6.78 -0.03
CA VAL A 230 -1.02 -8.17 0.05
C VAL A 230 -2.11 -9.01 0.69
N ILE A 231 -2.52 -10.07 -0.01
CA ILE A 231 -3.39 -11.11 0.52
C ILE A 231 -2.58 -12.36 0.81
N ASN A 232 -2.76 -12.90 2.01
CA ASN A 232 -2.23 -14.18 2.42
C ASN A 232 -3.39 -15.14 2.74
N VAL A 233 -3.28 -16.39 2.31
CA VAL A 233 -4.16 -17.48 2.73
C VAL A 233 -3.30 -18.57 3.37
N TYR A 234 -3.55 -18.81 4.66
CA TYR A 234 -2.75 -19.73 5.46
C TYR A 234 -3.50 -21.04 5.65
N PRO A 235 -2.95 -22.18 5.21
CA PRO A 235 -3.51 -23.46 5.56
C PRO A 235 -3.30 -23.75 7.06
N PRO A 236 -4.07 -24.68 7.66
CA PRO A 236 -3.95 -25.02 9.09
C PRO A 236 -2.55 -25.45 9.55
N SER A 237 -1.76 -26.02 8.63
CA SER A 237 -0.36 -26.37 8.86
C SER A 237 0.43 -26.11 7.59
N SER A 238 1.47 -25.29 7.68
CA SER A 238 2.34 -25.00 6.53
C SER A 238 3.10 -26.22 6.04
N GLN A 239 3.33 -27.24 6.89
CA GLN A 239 4.11 -28.43 6.53
C GLN A 239 3.24 -29.58 6.04
N SER A 240 2.14 -29.87 6.76
CA SER A 240 1.31 -31.06 6.53
C SER A 240 0.03 -30.80 5.77
N SER A 241 -0.37 -29.54 5.57
CA SER A 241 -1.58 -29.27 4.78
C SER A 241 -1.36 -29.67 3.32
N PRO A 242 -2.41 -30.23 2.67
CA PRO A 242 -2.38 -30.52 1.25
C PRO A 242 -2.34 -29.25 0.37
N LEU A 243 -2.62 -28.07 0.94
CA LEU A 243 -2.52 -26.77 0.27
C LEU A 243 -1.23 -26.04 0.65
N VAL A 244 -0.68 -25.31 -0.30
CA VAL A 244 0.50 -24.45 -0.12
C VAL A 244 0.04 -23.05 0.23
N GLU A 245 0.70 -22.43 1.22
CA GLU A 245 0.43 -21.05 1.62
C GLU A 245 0.46 -20.11 0.40
N LEU A 246 -0.56 -19.28 0.29
CA LEU A 246 -0.68 -18.28 -0.77
C LEU A 246 -0.23 -16.92 -0.23
N GLU A 247 0.65 -16.26 -0.98
CA GLU A 247 0.91 -14.82 -0.85
C GLU A 247 0.78 -14.19 -2.25
N HIS A 248 -0.06 -13.16 -2.36
CA HIS A 248 -0.17 -12.38 -3.58
C HIS A 248 -0.03 -10.89 -3.26
N MET A 249 0.85 -10.21 -3.99
CA MET A 249 1.12 -8.78 -3.85
C MET A 249 0.56 -8.02 -5.05
N HIS A 250 -0.44 -7.18 -4.80
CA HIS A 250 -1.02 -6.30 -5.81
C HIS A 250 -0.54 -4.86 -5.63
N PRO A 251 0.09 -4.23 -6.64
CA PRO A 251 0.56 -2.85 -6.51
C PRO A 251 -0.61 -1.88 -6.36
N ILE A 252 -0.48 -0.95 -5.43
CA ILE A 252 -1.46 0.13 -5.19
C ILE A 252 -0.75 1.47 -5.12
N ARG A 253 -1.50 2.56 -5.28
CA ARG A 253 -1.00 3.91 -5.06
C ARG A 253 -1.68 4.50 -3.84
N LEU A 254 -0.89 4.89 -2.84
CA LEU A 254 -1.39 5.69 -1.74
C LEU A 254 -1.17 7.17 -2.05
N VAL A 255 -2.15 8.00 -1.71
CA VAL A 255 -2.11 9.45 -1.88
C VAL A 255 -2.53 10.15 -0.59
N ASN A 256 -2.01 11.36 -0.39
CA ASN A 256 -2.44 12.17 0.74
C ASN A 256 -3.79 12.81 0.43
N ASP A 257 -4.82 12.34 1.12
CA ASP A 257 -6.22 12.73 0.99
C ASP A 257 -6.70 13.63 2.13
N ARG A 258 -5.77 14.08 3.00
CA ARG A 258 -6.10 15.06 4.03
C ARG A 258 -6.41 16.39 3.36
N TRP A 259 -7.69 16.68 3.20
CA TRP A 259 -8.17 18.00 2.84
C TRP A 259 -7.63 19.00 3.88
N ARG A 260 -6.65 19.81 3.47
CA ARG A 260 -6.32 21.01 4.23
C ARG A 260 -7.40 22.02 3.89
N LEU A 261 -8.43 22.08 4.75
CA LEU A 261 -9.26 23.28 4.84
C LEU A 261 -8.29 24.40 5.23
N HIS A 262 -7.99 25.27 4.27
CA HIS A 262 -7.29 26.52 4.50
C HIS A 262 -8.31 27.61 4.76
#